data_AF-A0A0A9X3W2-F1
#
_entry.id   AF-A0A0A9X3W2-F1
#
_cell.length_a   1.000
_cell.length_b   1.000
_cell.length_c   1.000
_cell.angle_alpha   90.00
_cell.angle_beta   90.00
_cell.angle_gamma   90.00
#
_symmetry.space_group_name_H-M   'P 1'
#
loop_
_entity.id
_entity.type
_entity.pdbx_description
1 polymer ?
#
loop_
_entity_poly.entity_id
_entity_poly.type
_entity_poly.pdbx_seq_one_letter_code
_entity_poly.pdbx_strand_id
1 'polypeptide(L)'
;MGVPVVEAPSEAEATCAELVKKKIVNAVATEDMDALTFGAPKLLRNVTAAASKNLDIIEIDLERILVELDLTYDQFIDLCILMGCDYTSSIRGIGPSKAYELIRKYHSIEEGLQSLQNTKYVVSNDFLYKEAAEFFKNPQVVDTDTLQISWDPPNEEEIVKFLCDEKNFNRDRVEAGLERMRRARTKSQQQRLDSYFKVAPKTQQELDIIQRKRGKKESGSKSTDKRQKTK
;
A
#
# COMPACT_ATOMS: atom_id res chain seq x y z
N MET A 1 -21.34 -4.93 -5.21
CA MET A 1 -20.09 -5.72 -5.18
C MET A 1 -19.70 -6.20 -3.77
N GLY A 2 -20.27 -5.63 -2.70
CA GLY A 2 -19.95 -6.06 -1.33
C GLY A 2 -18.57 -5.60 -0.84
N VAL A 3 -18.02 -4.57 -1.48
CA VAL A 3 -16.80 -3.88 -1.06
C VAL A 3 -17.23 -2.78 -0.08
N PRO A 4 -16.67 -2.70 1.13
CA PRO A 4 -16.99 -1.63 2.08
C PRO A 4 -16.48 -0.29 1.54
N VAL A 5 -17.25 0.77 1.79
CA VAL A 5 -16.90 2.15 1.43
C VAL A 5 -17.09 3.01 2.68
N VAL A 6 -16.15 3.92 2.90
CA VAL A 6 -16.17 4.87 4.01
C VAL A 6 -16.05 6.26 3.41
N GLU A 7 -16.95 7.15 3.80
CA GLU A 7 -16.94 8.55 3.36
C GLU A 7 -16.08 9.36 4.34
N ALA A 8 -14.98 9.93 3.83
CA ALA A 8 -14.11 10.80 4.61
C ALA A 8 -14.74 12.19 4.77
N PRO A 9 -14.57 12.87 5.92
CA PRO A 9 -15.11 14.23 6.11
C PRO A 9 -14.31 15.30 5.34
N SER A 10 -13.08 14.98 4.95
CA SER A 10 -12.17 15.84 4.18
C SER A 10 -11.29 14.93 3.30
N GLU A 11 -9.97 14.94 3.49
CA GLU A 11 -9.06 14.16 2.67
C GLU A 11 -9.16 12.66 2.94
N ALA A 12 -9.27 11.89 1.85
CA ALA A 12 -9.42 10.44 1.92
C ALA A 12 -8.14 9.79 2.44
N GLU A 13 -6.97 10.25 2.00
CA GLU A 13 -5.65 9.79 2.46
C GLU A 13 -5.43 10.06 3.95
N ALA A 14 -5.94 11.16 4.50
CA ALA A 14 -5.88 11.44 5.92
C ALA A 14 -6.68 10.41 6.73
N THR A 15 -7.91 10.12 6.27
CA THR A 15 -8.73 9.06 6.88
C THR A 15 -8.05 7.69 6.75
N CYS A 16 -7.50 7.37 5.58
CA CYS A 16 -6.79 6.10 5.37
C CYS A 16 -5.55 5.99 6.26
N ALA A 17 -4.79 7.07 6.43
CA ALA A 17 -3.63 7.12 7.30
C ALA A 17 -4.02 6.80 8.75
N GLU A 18 -5.12 7.39 9.25
CA GLU A 18 -5.64 7.10 10.58
C GLU A 18 -6.05 5.62 10.75
N LEU A 19 -6.72 5.03 9.75
CA LEU A 19 -7.06 3.61 9.78
C LEU A 19 -5.84 2.69 9.87
N VAL A 20 -4.72 3.05 9.21
CA VAL A 20 -3.46 2.30 9.32
C VAL A 20 -2.81 2.51 10.69
N LYS A 21 -2.79 3.75 11.23
CA LYS A 21 -2.26 4.04 12.58
C LYS A 21 -3.00 3.24 13.65
N LYS A 22 -4.32 3.13 13.53
CA LYS A 22 -5.19 2.33 14.42
C LYS A 22 -5.15 0.82 14.15
N LYS A 23 -4.37 0.38 13.15
CA LYS A 23 -4.22 -1.02 12.74
C LYS A 23 -5.53 -1.69 12.31
N ILE A 24 -6.50 -0.90 11.86
CA ILE A 24 -7.75 -1.40 11.26
C ILE A 24 -7.47 -1.95 9.87
N VAL A 25 -6.55 -1.32 9.13
CA VAL A 25 -6.04 -1.77 7.82
C VAL A 25 -4.51 -1.79 7.81
N ASN A 26 -3.91 -2.44 6.81
CA ASN A 26 -2.46 -2.68 6.80
C ASN A 26 -1.62 -1.55 6.17
N ALA A 27 -2.15 -0.89 5.15
CA ALA A 27 -1.45 0.17 4.41
C ALA A 27 -2.48 1.03 3.65
N VAL A 28 -2.07 2.25 3.30
CA VAL A 28 -2.81 3.13 2.39
C VAL A 28 -2.41 2.80 0.96
N ALA A 29 -3.38 2.67 0.04
CA ALA A 29 -3.10 2.46 -1.38
C ALA A 29 -3.49 3.70 -2.17
N THR A 30 -2.54 4.56 -2.50
CA THR A 30 -2.75 5.78 -3.29
C THR A 30 -1.48 6.15 -4.05
N GLU A 31 -1.63 6.95 -5.12
CA GLU A 31 -0.49 7.57 -5.80
C GLU A 31 -0.05 8.87 -5.14
N ASP A 32 -0.90 9.42 -4.28
CA ASP A 32 -0.64 10.65 -3.55
C ASP A 32 0.33 10.41 -2.40
N MET A 33 1.42 11.17 -2.39
CA MET A 33 2.47 11.05 -1.38
C MET A 33 2.10 11.76 -0.08
N ASP A 34 1.10 12.65 -0.10
CA ASP A 34 0.66 13.39 1.09
C ASP A 34 0.03 12.46 2.14
N ALA A 35 -0.34 11.23 1.77
CA ALA A 35 -0.66 10.16 2.72
C ALA A 35 0.44 9.96 3.78
N LEU A 36 1.73 10.06 3.40
CA LEU A 36 2.85 9.98 4.34
C LEU A 36 2.93 11.23 5.21
N THR A 37 2.62 12.41 4.67
CA THR A 37 2.57 13.68 5.39
C THR A 37 1.42 13.74 6.40
N PHE A 38 0.29 13.06 6.13
CA PHE A 38 -0.77 12.76 7.09
C PHE A 38 -0.40 11.65 8.09
N GLY A 39 0.76 11.03 7.92
CA GLY A 39 1.34 10.10 8.86
C GLY A 39 0.96 8.65 8.63
N ALA A 40 0.59 8.27 7.40
CA ALA A 40 0.39 6.87 7.06
C ALA A 40 1.68 6.07 7.33
N PRO A 41 1.67 5.09 8.25
CA PRO A 41 2.86 4.28 8.52
C PRO A 41 3.38 3.54 7.29
N LYS A 42 2.46 3.11 6.41
CA LYS A 42 2.75 2.39 5.17
C LYS A 42 1.90 2.89 4.02
N LEU A 43 2.56 3.24 2.92
CA LEU A 43 1.97 3.63 1.65
C LEU A 43 2.32 2.61 0.57
N LEU A 44 1.33 2.19 -0.21
CA LEU A 44 1.48 1.34 -1.39
C LEU A 44 1.10 2.12 -2.64
N ARG A 45 2.01 2.16 -3.61
CA ARG A 45 1.80 2.74 -4.93
C ARG A 45 1.67 1.66 -5.99
N ASN A 46 1.06 2.03 -7.12
CA ASN A 46 0.74 1.19 -8.27
C ASN A 46 -0.30 0.09 -8.02
N VAL A 47 -1.01 0.11 -6.88
CA VAL A 47 -2.02 -0.92 -6.54
C VAL A 47 -3.22 -0.88 -7.48
N THR A 48 -3.67 0.33 -7.86
CA THR A 48 -4.80 0.56 -8.76
C THR A 48 -4.38 0.69 -10.22
N ALA A 49 -3.08 0.60 -10.51
CA ALA A 49 -2.57 0.69 -11.87
C ALA A 49 -3.12 -0.47 -12.73
N ALA A 50 -3.41 -0.18 -13.99
CA ALA A 50 -3.89 -1.19 -14.91
C ALA A 50 -2.87 -2.34 -15.03
N ALA A 51 -3.33 -3.58 -14.91
CA ALA A 51 -2.47 -4.77 -14.98
C ALA A 51 -1.65 -4.84 -16.27
N SER A 52 -2.14 -4.25 -17.37
CA SER A 52 -1.40 -4.17 -18.64
C SER A 52 -0.11 -3.35 -18.57
N LYS A 53 0.04 -2.46 -17.59
CA LYS A 53 1.25 -1.66 -17.41
C LYS A 53 2.40 -2.44 -16.75
N ASN A 54 2.13 -3.61 -16.16
CA ASN A 54 3.12 -4.44 -15.47
C ASN A 54 4.05 -3.65 -14.53
N LEU A 55 3.48 -2.72 -13.76
CA LEU A 55 4.22 -1.96 -12.75
C LEU A 55 4.30 -2.77 -11.46
N ASP A 56 5.48 -2.80 -10.86
CA ASP A 56 5.64 -3.36 -9.53
C ASP A 56 4.98 -2.46 -8.47
N ILE A 57 4.41 -3.10 -7.45
CA ILE A 57 3.89 -2.39 -6.27
C ILE A 57 5.08 -1.86 -5.48
N ILE A 58 5.05 -0.56 -5.19
CA ILE A 58 6.08 0.10 -4.38
C ILE A 58 5.52 0.28 -2.97
N GLU A 59 6.20 -0.27 -1.99
CA GLU A 59 5.91 -0.05 -0.57
C GLU A 59 6.87 1.01 -0.01
N ILE A 60 6.30 2.00 0.68
CA ILE A 60 7.01 3.09 1.31
C ILE A 60 6.65 3.07 2.80
N ASP A 61 7.67 3.01 3.64
CA ASP A 61 7.55 2.94 5.10
C ASP A 61 7.98 4.29 5.71
N LEU A 62 7.05 4.94 6.42
CA LEU A 62 7.27 6.26 6.99
C LEU A 62 8.34 6.22 8.09
N GLU A 63 8.35 5.20 8.95
CA GLU A 63 9.34 5.08 10.02
C GLU A 63 10.74 4.97 9.44
N ARG A 64 10.90 4.19 8.37
CA ARG A 64 12.16 4.08 7.65
C ARG A 64 12.61 5.42 7.03
N ILE A 65 11.69 6.20 6.47
CA ILE A 65 12.00 7.55 5.94
C ILE A 65 12.52 8.45 7.06
N LEU A 66 11.82 8.50 8.19
CA LEU A 66 12.20 9.35 9.33
C LEU A 66 13.60 8.99 9.86
N VAL A 67 13.89 7.69 9.97
CA VAL A 67 15.20 7.19 10.40
C VAL A 67 16.30 7.51 9.38
N GLU A 68 16.08 7.23 8.09
CA GLU A 68 17.10 7.45 7.06
C GLU A 68 17.38 8.94 6.81
N LEU A 69 16.38 9.80 6.97
CA LEU A 69 16.52 11.25 6.86
C LEU A 69 16.99 11.93 8.16
N ASP A 70 16.99 11.22 9.28
CA ASP A 70 17.29 11.74 10.63
C ASP A 70 16.37 12.93 10.98
N LEU A 71 15.06 12.71 10.82
CA LEU A 71 14.02 13.71 11.06
C LEU A 71 12.96 13.17 12.03
N THR A 72 12.43 14.07 12.86
CA THR A 72 11.15 13.83 13.56
C THR A 72 9.98 13.95 12.60
N TYR A 73 8.81 13.42 12.97
CA TYR A 73 7.61 13.53 12.16
C TYR A 73 7.19 14.99 11.92
N ASP A 74 7.31 15.85 12.92
CA ASP A 74 7.03 17.29 12.76
C ASP A 74 7.97 17.95 11.74
N GLN A 75 9.26 17.63 11.80
CA GLN A 75 10.25 18.10 10.82
C GLN A 75 9.99 17.54 9.41
N PHE A 76 9.47 16.32 9.32
CA PHE A 76 9.08 15.73 8.04
C PHE A 76 7.89 16.47 7.40
N ILE A 77 6.88 16.85 8.19
CA ILE A 77 5.77 17.69 7.71
C ILE A 77 6.31 19.03 7.20
N ASP A 78 7.16 19.68 7.99
CA ASP A 78 7.80 20.94 7.62
C ASP A 78 8.62 20.82 6.32
N LEU A 79 9.34 19.70 6.16
CA LEU A 79 10.05 19.37 4.93
C LEU A 79 9.09 19.26 3.74
N CYS A 80 7.99 18.51 3.87
CA CYS A 80 7.00 18.35 2.80
C CYS A 80 6.41 19.69 2.37
N ILE A 81 6.05 20.55 3.33
CA ILE A 81 5.51 21.90 3.04
C ILE A 81 6.55 22.74 2.29
N LEU A 82 7.83 22.70 2.67
CA LEU A 82 8.89 23.44 1.97
C LEU A 82 9.20 22.89 0.57
N MET A 83 9.02 21.58 0.35
CA MET A 83 9.13 20.98 -0.98
C MET A 83 7.97 21.38 -1.90
N GLY A 84 6.85 21.77 -1.30
CA GLY A 84 5.61 22.16 -1.94
C GLY A 84 4.51 21.13 -1.65
N CYS A 85 3.39 21.61 -1.12
CA CYS A 85 2.14 20.87 -0.95
C CYS A 85 0.97 21.69 -1.51
N ASP A 86 -0.21 21.07 -1.59
CA ASP A 86 -1.38 21.71 -2.20
C ASP A 86 -2.08 22.74 -1.29
N TYR A 87 -1.71 22.78 0.00
CA TYR A 87 -2.41 23.57 1.03
C TYR A 87 -1.82 24.97 1.26
N THR A 88 -0.70 25.31 0.63
CA THR A 88 -0.07 26.63 0.77
C THR A 88 0.80 26.96 -0.44
N SER A 89 1.20 28.22 -0.58
CA SER A 89 2.15 28.62 -1.63
C SER A 89 3.55 28.03 -1.38
N SER A 90 4.48 28.16 -2.33
CA SER A 90 5.86 27.70 -2.17
C SER A 90 6.85 28.87 -2.25
N ILE A 91 8.03 28.68 -1.67
CA ILE A 91 9.10 29.67 -1.73
C ILE A 91 9.93 29.43 -2.99
N ARG A 92 9.87 30.37 -3.94
CA ARG A 92 10.60 30.26 -5.21
C ARG A 92 12.10 30.05 -4.96
N GLY A 93 12.64 28.97 -5.53
CA GLY A 93 14.07 28.63 -5.45
C GLY A 93 14.46 27.79 -4.24
N ILE A 94 13.50 27.43 -3.38
CA ILE A 94 13.64 26.35 -2.39
C ILE A 94 13.00 25.11 -2.99
N GLY A 95 13.79 24.07 -3.20
CA GLY A 95 13.33 22.76 -3.64
C GLY A 95 13.85 21.67 -2.70
N PRO A 96 13.72 20.38 -3.04
CA PRO A 96 13.96 19.27 -2.11
C PRO A 96 15.28 19.30 -1.36
N SER A 97 16.42 19.45 -2.06
CA SER A 97 17.74 19.50 -1.40
C SER A 97 17.86 20.67 -0.44
N LYS A 98 17.36 21.85 -0.82
CA LYS A 98 17.46 23.07 -0.02
C LYS A 98 16.52 23.02 1.19
N ALA A 99 15.30 22.52 0.99
CA ALA A 99 14.33 22.30 2.05
C ALA A 99 14.89 21.35 3.11
N TYR A 100 15.46 20.22 2.68
CA TYR A 100 16.09 19.26 3.58
C TYR A 100 17.25 19.87 4.36
N GLU A 101 18.16 20.61 3.71
CA GLU A 101 19.24 21.33 4.39
C GLU A 101 18.74 22.32 5.44
N LEU A 102 17.67 23.07 5.13
CA LEU A 102 17.07 24.03 6.06
C LEU A 102 16.49 23.34 7.29
N ILE A 103 15.70 22.29 7.10
CA ILE A 103 15.07 21.55 8.20
C ILE A 103 16.11 20.82 9.05
N ARG A 104 17.13 20.21 8.44
CA ARG A 104 18.22 19.56 9.20
C ARG A 104 19.00 20.55 10.07
N LYS A 105 19.17 21.79 9.60
CA LYS A 105 19.98 22.80 10.28
C LYS A 105 19.21 23.60 11.33
N TYR A 106 17.96 23.93 11.04
CA TYR A 106 17.13 24.85 11.84
C TYR A 106 15.91 24.18 12.47
N HIS A 107 15.70 22.88 12.23
CA HIS A 107 14.71 22.04 12.89
C HIS A 107 13.22 22.43 12.72
N SER A 108 12.91 23.56 12.09
CA SER A 108 11.57 24.08 11.83
C SER A 108 11.56 25.02 10.63
N ILE A 109 10.38 25.22 10.02
CA ILE A 109 10.18 26.26 9.01
C ILE A 109 10.45 27.64 9.60
N GLU A 110 9.94 27.95 10.80
CA GLU A 110 10.08 29.24 11.47
C GLU A 110 11.54 29.71 11.55
N GLU A 111 12.41 28.88 12.14
CA GLU A 111 13.83 29.20 12.29
C GLU A 111 14.54 29.21 10.93
N GLY A 112 14.14 28.32 10.03
CA GLY A 112 14.60 28.29 8.65
C GLY A 112 14.37 29.63 7.95
N LEU A 113 13.14 30.18 8.02
CA LEU A 113 12.78 31.45 7.39
C LEU A 113 13.50 32.64 8.02
N GLN A 114 13.73 32.65 9.33
CA GLN A 114 14.51 33.70 9.99
C GLN A 114 15.92 33.78 9.40
N SER A 115 16.54 32.64 9.09
CA SER A 115 17.86 32.61 8.44
C SER A 115 17.86 33.16 7.01
N LEU A 116 16.69 33.22 6.36
CA LEU A 116 16.53 33.66 4.97
C LEU A 116 16.17 35.15 4.83
N GLN A 117 15.87 35.87 5.91
CA GLN A 117 15.39 37.27 5.87
C GLN A 117 16.35 38.23 5.14
N ASN A 118 17.66 37.94 5.15
CA ASN A 118 18.69 38.77 4.49
C ASN A 118 19.22 38.15 3.19
N THR A 119 18.43 37.29 2.55
CA THR A 119 18.84 36.55 1.35
C THR A 119 17.98 36.91 0.14
N LYS A 120 18.26 36.28 -1.00
CA LYS A 120 17.49 36.46 -2.24
C LYS A 120 16.09 35.82 -2.21
N TYR A 121 15.75 35.06 -1.17
CA TYR A 121 14.48 34.34 -1.10
C TYR A 121 13.37 35.26 -0.59
N VAL A 122 12.30 35.38 -1.37
CA VAL A 122 11.13 36.18 -1.01
C VAL A 122 10.03 35.23 -0.54
N VAL A 123 9.59 35.41 0.70
CA VAL A 123 8.48 34.65 1.30
C VAL A 123 7.20 35.43 1.04
N SER A 124 6.21 34.80 0.39
CA SER A 124 4.90 35.41 0.19
C SER A 124 4.11 35.44 1.50
N ASN A 125 3.24 36.43 1.67
CA ASN A 125 2.27 36.44 2.77
C ASN A 125 1.28 35.27 2.67
N ASP A 126 1.10 34.71 1.46
CA ASP A 126 0.25 33.55 1.20
C ASP A 126 0.96 32.22 1.52
N PHE A 127 2.17 32.26 2.09
CA PHE A 127 2.86 31.06 2.58
C PHE A 127 2.37 30.72 4.00
N LEU A 128 1.14 30.24 4.07
CA LEU A 128 0.41 29.80 5.26
C LEU A 128 0.90 28.43 5.77
N TYR A 129 2.20 28.32 6.04
CA TYR A 129 2.82 27.03 6.41
C TYR A 129 2.35 26.51 7.76
N LYS A 130 1.93 27.39 8.69
CA LYS A 130 1.45 26.98 10.01
C LYS A 130 0.09 26.30 9.92
N GLU A 131 -0.79 26.88 9.11
CA GLU A 131 -2.11 26.35 8.81
C GLU A 131 -2.00 25.01 8.07
N ALA A 132 -1.09 24.92 7.09
CA ALA A 132 -0.81 23.66 6.41
C ALA A 132 -0.24 22.59 7.35
N ALA A 133 0.71 22.94 8.24
CA ALA A 133 1.26 22.03 9.21
C ALA A 133 0.19 21.53 10.20
N GLU A 134 -0.67 22.43 10.70
CA GLU A 134 -1.79 22.07 11.57
C GLU A 134 -2.77 21.12 10.87
N PHE A 135 -3.07 21.37 9.59
CA PHE A 135 -3.93 20.53 8.78
C PHE A 135 -3.38 19.09 8.62
N PHE A 136 -2.07 18.94 8.39
CA PHE A 136 -1.44 17.61 8.33
C PHE A 136 -1.36 16.90 9.69
N LYS A 137 -1.17 17.65 10.78
CA LYS A 137 -1.05 17.09 12.14
C LYS A 137 -2.41 16.65 12.69
N ASN A 138 -3.43 17.48 12.49
CA ASN A 138 -4.76 17.29 13.05
C ASN A 138 -5.84 17.33 11.94
N PRO A 139 -5.79 16.41 10.96
CA PRO A 139 -6.78 16.37 9.90
C PRO A 139 -8.14 15.94 10.45
N GLN A 140 -9.20 16.42 9.80
CA GLN A 140 -10.54 15.88 10.06
C GLN A 140 -10.63 14.50 9.44
N VAL A 141 -10.88 13.49 10.28
CA VAL A 141 -10.99 12.08 9.88
C VAL A 141 -12.24 11.45 10.49
N VAL A 142 -12.66 10.33 9.94
CA VAL A 142 -13.78 9.56 10.49
C VAL A 142 -13.48 9.06 11.90
N ASP A 143 -14.52 8.92 12.72
CA ASP A 143 -14.39 8.23 14.00
C ASP A 143 -14.12 6.75 13.78
N THR A 144 -12.90 6.32 14.11
CA THR A 144 -12.44 4.95 13.92
C THR A 144 -13.06 3.97 14.91
N ASP A 145 -13.57 4.43 16.06
CA ASP A 145 -14.10 3.55 17.10
C ASP A 145 -15.51 3.04 16.75
N THR A 146 -16.27 3.82 15.99
CA THR A 146 -17.60 3.46 15.51
C THR A 146 -17.58 2.77 14.14
N LEU A 147 -16.44 2.77 13.46
CA LEU A 147 -16.31 2.25 12.11
C LEU A 147 -16.27 0.71 12.07
N GLN A 148 -17.22 0.11 11.36
CA GLN A 148 -17.22 -1.33 11.08
C GLN A 148 -17.02 -1.59 9.58
N ILE A 149 -15.91 -2.25 9.25
CA ILE A 149 -15.56 -2.60 7.87
C ILE A 149 -15.81 -4.09 7.65
N SER A 150 -16.84 -4.43 6.86
CA SER A 150 -17.18 -5.81 6.51
C SER A 150 -17.32 -6.00 4.99
N TRP A 151 -16.91 -7.18 4.52
CA TRP A 151 -17.03 -7.57 3.12
C TRP A 151 -18.26 -8.44 2.89
N ASP A 152 -19.28 -7.86 2.28
CA ASP A 152 -20.57 -8.52 2.03
C ASP A 152 -20.57 -9.32 0.73
N PRO A 153 -21.46 -10.33 0.57
CA PRO A 153 -21.63 -11.02 -0.70
C PRO A 153 -22.05 -10.05 -1.82
N PRO A 154 -21.50 -10.18 -3.04
CA PRO A 154 -21.96 -9.37 -4.16
C PRO A 154 -23.41 -9.75 -4.52
N ASN A 155 -24.28 -8.76 -4.64
CA ASN A 155 -25.60 -8.95 -5.27
C ASN A 155 -25.42 -8.94 -6.79
N GLU A 156 -25.37 -10.12 -7.40
CA GLU A 156 -25.03 -10.28 -8.80
C GLU A 156 -26.13 -9.87 -9.75
N GLU A 157 -27.39 -10.11 -9.39
CA GLU A 157 -28.56 -9.71 -10.18
C GLU A 157 -28.59 -8.19 -10.35
N GLU A 158 -28.43 -7.45 -9.25
CA GLU A 158 -28.38 -5.98 -9.30
C GLU A 158 -27.12 -5.45 -10.00
N ILE A 159 -25.98 -6.13 -9.88
CA ILE A 159 -24.77 -5.74 -10.62
C ILE A 159 -24.98 -5.89 -12.13
N VAL A 160 -25.56 -7.01 -12.59
CA VAL A 160 -25.84 -7.25 -14.01
C VAL A 160 -26.84 -6.23 -14.52
N LYS A 161 -27.94 -6.00 -13.78
CA LYS A 161 -28.96 -5.01 -14.12
C LYS A 161 -28.36 -3.60 -14.26
N PHE A 162 -27.62 -3.14 -13.26
CA PHE A 162 -27.00 -1.82 -13.30
C PHE A 162 -25.97 -1.68 -14.43
N LEU A 163 -25.03 -2.63 -14.55
CA LEU A 163 -23.94 -2.50 -15.53
C LEU A 163 -24.41 -2.77 -16.96
N CYS A 164 -25.22 -3.81 -17.19
CA CYS A 164 -25.62 -4.23 -18.54
C CYS A 164 -26.86 -3.47 -19.02
N ASP A 165 -27.91 -3.39 -18.21
CA ASP A 165 -29.19 -2.83 -18.65
C ASP A 165 -29.19 -1.28 -18.59
N GLU A 166 -28.61 -0.69 -17.53
CA GLU A 166 -28.59 0.78 -17.38
C GLU A 166 -27.34 1.43 -17.99
N LYS A 167 -26.15 0.83 -17.78
CA LYS A 167 -24.87 1.39 -18.23
C LYS A 167 -24.36 0.81 -19.56
N ASN A 168 -25.09 -0.11 -20.19
CA ASN A 168 -24.77 -0.72 -21.49
C ASN A 168 -23.38 -1.36 -21.58
N PHE A 169 -22.86 -1.92 -20.47
CA PHE A 169 -21.65 -2.73 -20.51
C PHE A 169 -21.92 -4.08 -21.18
N ASN A 170 -20.89 -4.65 -21.79
CA ASN A 170 -20.97 -5.98 -22.39
C ASN A 170 -21.23 -7.04 -21.30
N ARG A 171 -22.34 -7.76 -21.44
CA ARG A 171 -22.82 -8.76 -20.47
C ARG A 171 -21.82 -9.89 -20.22
N ASP A 172 -21.27 -10.48 -21.28
CA ASP A 172 -20.29 -11.57 -21.16
C ASP A 172 -19.06 -11.16 -20.35
N ARG A 173 -18.59 -9.91 -20.52
CA ARG A 173 -17.48 -9.36 -19.73
C ARG A 173 -17.84 -9.18 -18.26
N VAL A 174 -19.05 -8.72 -17.96
CA VAL A 174 -19.53 -8.52 -16.58
C VAL A 174 -19.67 -9.87 -15.88
N GLU A 175 -20.29 -10.86 -16.53
CA GLU A 175 -20.46 -12.22 -16.01
C GLU A 175 -19.10 -12.89 -15.75
N ALA A 176 -18.14 -12.78 -16.67
CA ALA A 176 -16.78 -13.26 -16.46
C ALA A 176 -16.07 -12.58 -15.28
N GLY A 177 -16.34 -11.29 -15.04
CA GLY A 177 -15.86 -10.55 -13.88
C GLY A 177 -16.46 -11.05 -12.56
N LEU A 178 -17.76 -11.32 -12.54
CA LEU A 178 -18.46 -11.89 -11.39
C LEU A 178 -17.97 -13.29 -11.04
N GLU A 179 -17.73 -14.14 -12.05
CA GLU A 179 -17.13 -15.47 -11.82
C GLU A 179 -15.76 -15.37 -11.14
N ARG A 180 -14.90 -14.45 -11.60
CA ARG A 180 -13.59 -14.22 -10.97
C ARG A 180 -13.73 -13.79 -9.52
N MET A 181 -14.68 -12.90 -9.23
CA MET A 181 -14.96 -12.42 -7.87
C MET A 181 -15.41 -13.56 -6.95
N ARG A 182 -16.31 -14.43 -7.41
CA ARG A 182 -16.75 -15.64 -6.68
C ARG A 182 -15.58 -16.55 -6.34
N ARG A 183 -14.72 -16.85 -7.33
CA ARG A 183 -13.54 -17.73 -7.15
C ARG A 183 -12.50 -17.13 -6.20
N ALA A 184 -12.36 -15.81 -6.17
CA ALA A 184 -11.43 -15.15 -5.26
C ALA A 184 -11.89 -15.27 -3.79
N ARG A 185 -13.20 -15.16 -3.55
CA ARG A 185 -13.78 -15.22 -2.20
C ARG A 185 -13.67 -16.60 -1.56
N THR A 186 -13.89 -17.68 -2.33
CA THR A 186 -13.80 -19.05 -1.78
C THR A 186 -12.38 -19.47 -1.39
N LYS A 187 -11.35 -18.80 -1.92
CA LYS A 187 -9.94 -19.06 -1.55
C LYS A 187 -9.52 -18.47 -0.21
N SER A 188 -10.33 -17.58 0.41
CA SER A 188 -9.90 -16.83 1.59
C SER A 188 -10.12 -17.54 2.93
N GLN A 189 -10.93 -18.61 2.97
CA GLN A 189 -11.41 -19.14 4.26
C GLN A 189 -10.35 -19.94 5.06
N GLN A 190 -9.33 -20.50 4.40
CA GLN A 190 -8.12 -20.99 5.06
C GLN A 190 -6.94 -21.09 4.08
N GLN A 191 -6.03 -20.12 4.14
CA GLN A 191 -4.82 -20.10 3.34
C GLN A 191 -3.71 -20.92 4.01
N ARG A 192 -3.06 -21.81 3.26
CA ARG A 192 -1.90 -22.57 3.75
C ARG A 192 -0.71 -21.62 3.90
N LEU A 193 0.23 -21.90 4.81
CA LEU A 193 1.47 -21.09 4.91
C LEU A 193 2.20 -20.96 3.56
N ASP A 194 2.16 -22.02 2.74
CA ASP A 194 2.73 -22.04 1.38
C ASP A 194 2.09 -21.02 0.41
N SER A 195 0.92 -20.45 0.71
CA SER A 195 0.34 -19.37 -0.10
C SER A 195 0.81 -17.98 0.29
N TYR A 196 1.42 -17.82 1.47
CA TYR A 196 2.03 -16.56 1.91
C TYR A 196 3.49 -16.45 1.47
N PHE A 197 4.20 -17.59 1.44
CA PHE A 197 5.62 -17.62 1.11
C PHE A 197 5.85 -18.26 -0.25
N LYS A 198 6.60 -17.58 -1.12
CA LYS A 198 7.14 -18.23 -2.31
C LYS A 198 8.11 -19.33 -1.83
N VAL A 199 7.91 -20.55 -2.31
CA VAL A 199 8.81 -21.67 -2.01
C VAL A 199 10.22 -21.29 -2.49
N ALA A 200 11.18 -21.27 -1.57
CA ALA A 200 12.56 -21.00 -1.91
C ALA A 200 13.02 -22.00 -3.00
N PRO A 201 13.75 -21.54 -4.03
CA PRO A 201 14.30 -22.45 -5.02
C PRO A 201 15.21 -23.46 -4.32
N LYS A 202 14.94 -24.76 -4.53
CA LYS A 202 15.75 -25.83 -3.94
C LYS A 202 17.19 -25.73 -4.45
N THR A 203 18.14 -25.89 -3.55
CA THR A 203 19.56 -25.90 -3.92
C THR A 203 19.88 -27.14 -4.77
N GLN A 204 20.92 -27.05 -5.60
CA GLN A 204 21.37 -28.17 -6.45
C GLN A 204 21.63 -29.44 -5.63
N GLN A 205 22.17 -29.30 -4.42
CA GLN A 205 22.41 -30.40 -3.49
C GLN A 205 21.12 -31.08 -3.02
N GLU A 206 20.06 -30.31 -2.76
CA GLU A 206 18.74 -30.85 -2.39
C GLU A 206 18.06 -31.56 -3.57
N LEU A 207 18.23 -31.03 -4.78
CA LEU A 207 17.75 -31.66 -6.01
C LEU A 207 18.45 -33.00 -6.25
N ASP A 208 19.77 -33.06 -6.07
CA ASP A 208 20.57 -34.29 -6.22
C ASP A 208 20.18 -35.35 -5.16
N ILE A 209 19.91 -34.94 -3.92
CA ILE A 209 19.44 -35.83 -2.85
C ILE A 209 18.05 -36.39 -3.19
N ILE A 210 17.15 -35.57 -3.73
CA ILE A 210 15.80 -36.00 -4.14
C ILE A 210 15.87 -36.97 -5.32
N GLN A 211 16.74 -36.71 -6.30
CA GLN A 211 16.95 -37.62 -7.44
C GLN A 211 17.54 -38.96 -6.98
N ARG A 212 18.52 -38.97 -6.07
CA ARG A 212 19.08 -40.19 -5.48
C ARG A 212 18.05 -40.97 -4.65
N LYS A 213 17.15 -40.30 -3.93
CA LYS A 213 16.05 -40.94 -3.19
C LYS A 213 14.96 -41.50 -4.11
N ARG A 214 14.66 -40.85 -5.24
CA ARG A 214 13.74 -41.38 -6.27
C ARG A 214 14.32 -42.61 -6.97
N GLY A 215 15.59 -42.57 -7.36
CA GLY A 215 16.29 -43.72 -7.97
C GLY A 215 16.39 -44.95 -7.06
N LYS A 216 16.51 -44.76 -5.74
CA LYS A 216 16.47 -45.87 -4.76
C LYS A 216 15.09 -46.50 -4.56
N LYS A 217 13.99 -45.77 -4.83
CA LYS A 217 12.64 -46.33 -4.75
C LYS A 217 12.29 -47.20 -5.97
N GLU A 218 12.83 -46.89 -7.15
CA GLU A 218 12.61 -47.69 -8.36
C GLU A 218 13.45 -48.97 -8.39
N SER A 219 14.63 -48.99 -7.76
CA SER A 219 15.47 -50.20 -7.70
C SER A 219 15.03 -51.23 -6.66
N GLY A 220 14.07 -50.90 -5.78
CA GLY A 220 13.59 -51.77 -4.70
C GLY A 220 12.39 -52.68 -5.04
N SER A 221 11.80 -52.61 -6.24
CA SER A 221 10.58 -53.38 -6.57
C SER A 221 10.78 -54.61 -7.49
N LYS A 222 12.03 -55.02 -7.76
CA LYS A 222 12.32 -56.19 -8.60
C LYS A 222 13.13 -57.28 -7.87
N SER A 223 12.55 -57.88 -6.83
CA SER A 223 12.95 -59.25 -6.44
C SER A 223 11.93 -59.85 -5.46
N THR A 224 11.13 -60.81 -5.96
CA THR A 224 10.79 -62.12 -5.38
C THR A 224 9.36 -62.52 -5.73
N ASP A 225 9.19 -63.30 -6.81
CA ASP A 225 8.13 -64.31 -6.82
C ASP A 225 8.51 -65.50 -7.72
N LYS A 226 9.05 -66.55 -7.11
CA LYS A 226 9.21 -67.89 -7.69
C LYS A 226 9.24 -68.91 -6.55
N ARG A 227 8.05 -69.39 -6.14
CA ARG A 227 7.85 -70.70 -5.49
C ARG A 227 6.48 -71.24 -5.94
N GLN A 228 6.48 -72.07 -6.99
CA GLN A 228 6.32 -73.53 -6.92
C GLN A 228 4.92 -73.98 -6.44
N LYS A 229 4.07 -74.34 -7.43
CA LYS A 229 2.93 -75.25 -7.26
C LYS A 229 3.41 -76.70 -7.33
N THR A 230 3.09 -77.48 -6.30
CA THR A 230 3.03 -78.95 -6.33
C THR A 230 1.84 -79.32 -5.46
N LYS A 231 0.73 -79.69 -6.13
CA LYS A 231 0.17 -81.06 -6.23
C LYS A 231 -0.63 -81.44 -4.99
#